data_AF-D4CTX0-F1
#
_entry.id   AF-D4CTX0-F1
#
_cell.length_a   1.000
_cell.length_b   1.000
_cell.length_c   1.000
_cell.angle_alpha   90.00
_cell.angle_beta   90.00
_cell.angle_gamma   90.00
#
_symmetry.space_group_name_H-M   'P 1'
#
loop_
_entity.id
_entity.type
_entity.pdbx_description
1 polymer ?
#
loop_
_entity_poly.entity_id
_entity_poly.type
_entity_poly.pdbx_seq_one_letter_code
_entity_poly.pdbx_strand_id
1 'polypeptide(L)'
;MDFKCFFIEYKIGLKDIKDRIPLKELLKLKYKKTIFKIFFLEVFISLLIFTIILKLGNEKVIKIGTLVVYLIFILEFVFLLYFENRKVNQKVRLDLFYKKYSFKRKIFLISLLKKYKVQINNIDTLTFFINETKRAKKEIELFLFFIKLGKYFSPIIISLIIYFIQKLIEEKLYELAILLLLILLFFFLVVYSIWSVFYPIIFSKYDYLIYDLNQIIIFNKHYSNIDKNA
;
A
#
# COMPACT_ATOMS: atom_id res chain seq x y z
N MET A 1 -31.66 2.45 -2.91
CA MET A 1 -30.46 2.28 -3.76
C MET A 1 -29.31 1.88 -2.86
N ASP A 2 -28.63 0.77 -3.13
CA ASP A 2 -27.51 0.30 -2.29
C ASP A 2 -26.17 0.86 -2.81
N PHE A 3 -25.49 1.65 -1.98
CA PHE A 3 -24.15 2.18 -2.25
C PHE A 3 -23.14 1.06 -2.52
N LYS A 4 -23.29 -0.11 -1.88
CA LYS A 4 -22.39 -1.25 -2.08
C LYS A 4 -22.46 -1.78 -3.52
N CYS A 5 -23.67 -1.92 -4.07
CA CYS A 5 -23.87 -2.29 -5.47
C CYS A 5 -23.25 -1.27 -6.42
N PHE A 6 -23.52 0.02 -6.20
CA PHE A 6 -22.91 1.10 -6.98
C PHE A 6 -21.38 1.01 -6.96
N PHE A 7 -20.80 0.81 -5.78
CA PHE A 7 -19.36 0.80 -5.63
C PHE A 7 -18.70 -0.46 -6.22
N ILE A 8 -19.38 -1.61 -6.18
CA ILE A 8 -18.94 -2.82 -6.87
C ILE A 8 -18.94 -2.61 -8.38
N GLU A 9 -20.01 -2.05 -8.95
CA GLU A 9 -20.07 -1.73 -10.38
C GLU A 9 -18.98 -0.72 -10.78
N TYR A 10 -18.75 0.30 -9.95
CA TYR A 10 -17.64 1.23 -10.15
C TYR A 10 -16.29 0.49 -10.21
N LYS A 11 -16.01 -0.40 -9.26
CA LYS A 11 -14.77 -1.21 -9.26
C LYS A 11 -14.63 -2.07 -10.51
N ILE A 12 -15.72 -2.67 -10.99
CA ILE A 12 -15.73 -3.51 -12.20
C ILE A 12 -15.38 -2.63 -13.41
N GLY A 13 -16.09 -1.53 -13.64
CA GLY A 13 -15.82 -0.69 -14.82
C GLY A 13 -14.44 -0.03 -14.80
N LEU A 14 -13.85 0.22 -13.61
CA LEU A 14 -12.44 0.64 -13.52
C LEU A 14 -11.44 -0.40 -14.04
N LYS A 15 -11.78 -1.69 -14.10
CA LYS A 15 -10.90 -2.73 -14.66
C LYS A 15 -10.82 -2.63 -16.19
N ASP A 16 -11.90 -2.19 -16.82
CA ASP A 16 -12.06 -2.18 -18.29
C ASP A 16 -11.50 -0.90 -18.94
N ILE A 17 -11.13 0.11 -18.16
CA ILE A 17 -10.48 1.33 -18.67
C ILE A 17 -9.04 0.99 -19.11
N LYS A 18 -8.87 0.82 -20.44
CA LYS A 18 -7.60 0.46 -21.10
C LYS A 18 -6.41 1.35 -20.73
N ASP A 19 -6.63 2.65 -20.48
CA ASP A 19 -5.57 3.60 -20.14
C ASP A 19 -5.29 3.68 -18.62
N ARG A 20 -5.53 2.60 -17.87
CA ARG A 20 -5.26 2.58 -16.42
C ARG A 20 -3.81 2.95 -16.12
N ILE A 21 -3.60 3.77 -15.08
CA ILE A 21 -2.25 4.04 -14.57
C ILE A 21 -1.65 2.68 -14.15
N PRO A 22 -0.51 2.27 -14.75
CA PRO A 22 0.14 1.02 -14.38
C PRO A 22 0.45 1.01 -12.89
N LEU A 23 0.28 -0.14 -12.23
CA LEU A 23 0.58 -0.30 -10.80
C LEU A 23 2.01 0.16 -10.47
N LYS A 24 2.96 -0.14 -11.36
CA LYS A 24 4.34 0.32 -11.29
C LYS A 24 4.46 1.85 -11.20
N GLU A 25 3.69 2.60 -11.97
CA GLU A 25 3.71 4.07 -11.93
C GLU A 25 3.04 4.60 -10.65
N LEU A 26 1.94 3.98 -10.21
CA LEU A 26 1.25 4.36 -8.97
C LEU A 26 2.16 4.24 -7.74
N LEU A 27 2.82 3.10 -7.59
CA LEU A 27 3.74 2.82 -6.49
C LEU A 27 4.98 3.73 -6.55
N LYS A 28 5.48 3.98 -7.77
CA LYS A 28 6.62 4.88 -8.02
C LYS A 28 6.34 6.35 -7.64
N LEU A 29 5.09 6.81 -7.78
CA LEU A 29 4.73 8.19 -7.47
C LEU A 29 4.49 8.43 -5.99
N LYS A 30 3.82 7.51 -5.31
CA LYS A 30 3.32 7.77 -3.95
C LYS A 30 4.32 7.36 -2.86
N TYR A 31 5.18 6.36 -3.12
CA TYR A 31 6.02 5.77 -2.07
C TYR A 31 7.46 5.41 -2.48
N LYS A 32 7.92 5.73 -3.70
CA LYS A 32 9.26 5.30 -4.18
C LYS A 32 10.40 5.61 -3.20
N LYS A 33 10.51 6.86 -2.73
CA LYS A 33 11.62 7.24 -1.82
C LYS A 33 11.53 6.52 -0.47
N THR A 34 10.33 6.22 -0.01
CA THR A 34 10.09 5.57 1.28
C THR A 34 10.31 4.07 1.18
N ILE A 35 9.75 3.41 0.16
CA ILE A 35 9.92 1.98 -0.12
C ILE A 35 11.41 1.65 -0.31
N PHE A 36 12.13 2.42 -1.13
CA PHE A 36 13.57 2.17 -1.36
C PHE A 36 14.41 2.32 -0.09
N LYS A 37 14.07 3.27 0.80
CA LYS A 37 14.80 3.46 2.07
C LYS A 37 14.57 2.30 3.04
N ILE A 38 13.32 1.85 3.17
CA ILE A 38 12.96 0.74 4.07
C ILE A 38 13.59 -0.55 3.57
N PHE A 39 13.52 -0.76 2.27
CA PHE A 39 14.15 -1.90 1.62
C PHE A 39 15.66 -1.95 1.84
N PHE A 40 16.36 -0.82 1.69
CA PHE A 40 17.80 -0.76 1.97
C PHE A 40 18.12 -1.05 3.44
N LEU A 41 17.22 -0.67 4.35
CA LEU A 41 17.34 -0.94 5.78
C LEU A 41 17.11 -2.43 6.09
N GLU A 42 16.15 -3.09 5.44
CA GLU A 42 15.90 -4.54 5.53
C GLU A 42 17.12 -5.34 5.10
N VAL A 43 17.70 -5.00 3.95
CA VAL A 43 18.94 -5.58 3.43
C VAL A 43 20.07 -5.46 4.45
N PHE A 44 20.26 -4.27 5.01
CA PHE A 44 21.34 -4.00 5.96
C PHE A 44 21.16 -4.82 7.26
N ILE A 45 19.95 -4.90 7.78
CA ILE A 45 19.66 -5.69 9.00
C ILE A 45 19.79 -7.19 8.73
N SER A 46 19.35 -7.67 7.56
CA SER A 46 19.53 -9.05 7.14
C SER A 46 21.01 -9.46 7.12
N LEU A 47 21.89 -8.58 6.64
CA LEU A 47 23.34 -8.80 6.70
C LEU A 47 23.87 -8.89 8.13
N LEU A 48 23.41 -8.03 9.05
CA LEU A 48 23.81 -8.07 10.46
C LEU A 48 23.34 -9.35 11.17
N ILE A 49 22.13 -9.81 10.87
CA ILE A 49 21.61 -11.09 11.37
C ILE A 49 22.50 -12.23 10.86
N PHE A 50 22.81 -12.19 9.56
CA PHE A 50 23.58 -13.23 8.90
C PHE A 50 25.01 -13.33 9.43
N THR A 51 25.70 -12.20 9.70
CA THR A 51 27.06 -12.23 10.27
C THR A 51 27.09 -12.83 11.68
N ILE A 52 26.08 -12.58 12.51
CA ILE A 52 25.97 -13.18 13.84
C ILE A 52 25.69 -14.69 13.74
N ILE A 53 24.82 -15.11 12.81
CA ILE A 53 24.54 -16.54 12.55
C ILE A 53 25.79 -17.27 12.06
N LEU A 54 26.62 -16.64 11.21
CA LEU A 54 27.89 -17.24 10.78
C LEU A 54 28.85 -17.50 11.94
N LYS A 55 28.83 -16.66 12.97
CA LYS A 55 29.69 -16.79 14.15
C LYS A 55 29.21 -17.87 15.12
N LEU A 56 27.90 -18.01 15.27
CA LEU A 56 27.26 -18.89 16.26
C LEU A 56 26.77 -20.24 15.71
N GLY A 57 26.58 -20.35 14.40
CA GLY A 57 25.93 -21.48 13.75
C GLY A 57 26.88 -22.63 13.44
N ASN A 58 26.39 -23.86 13.53
CA ASN A 58 27.10 -25.03 13.00
C ASN A 58 27.06 -25.04 11.46
N GLU A 59 27.97 -25.79 10.81
CA GLU A 59 28.12 -25.79 9.34
C GLU A 59 26.81 -25.97 8.56
N LYS A 60 25.91 -26.84 9.02
CA LYS A 60 24.59 -27.05 8.38
C LYS A 60 23.70 -25.81 8.45
N VAL A 61 23.67 -25.13 9.60
CA VAL A 61 22.90 -23.90 9.83
C VAL A 61 23.47 -22.77 8.99
N ILE A 62 24.81 -22.68 8.91
CA ILE A 62 25.51 -21.72 8.06
C ILE A 62 25.16 -21.91 6.58
N LYS A 63 25.19 -23.14 6.06
CA LYS A 63 24.86 -23.47 4.66
C LYS A 63 23.41 -23.16 4.29
N ILE A 64 22.47 -23.39 5.21
CA ILE A 64 21.06 -23.06 4.98
C ILE A 64 20.84 -21.54 5.07
N GLY A 65 21.42 -20.90 6.10
CA GLY A 65 21.31 -19.46 6.30
C GLY A 65 21.89 -18.65 5.14
N THR A 66 23.05 -19.06 4.61
CA THR A 66 23.65 -18.47 3.39
C THR A 66 22.69 -18.54 2.21
N LEU A 67 22.12 -19.72 1.94
CA LEU A 67 21.20 -19.94 0.82
C LEU A 67 19.94 -19.06 0.94
N VAL A 68 19.35 -18.96 2.13
CA VAL A 68 18.17 -18.13 2.40
C VAL A 68 18.49 -16.64 2.21
N VAL A 69 19.64 -16.18 2.68
CA VAL A 69 20.07 -14.79 2.51
C VAL A 69 20.28 -14.47 1.03
N TYR A 70 20.95 -15.35 0.26
CA TYR A 70 21.08 -15.19 -1.18
C TYR A 70 19.72 -15.15 -1.90
N LEU A 71 18.77 -16.00 -1.52
CA LEU A 71 17.42 -15.98 -2.07
C LEU A 71 16.69 -14.65 -1.78
N ILE A 72 16.79 -14.14 -0.55
CA ILE A 72 16.24 -12.84 -0.17
C ILE A 72 16.88 -11.75 -1.03
N PHE A 73 18.21 -11.71 -1.12
CA PHE A 73 18.96 -10.74 -1.94
C PHE A 73 18.58 -10.78 -3.42
N ILE A 74 18.37 -11.97 -3.99
CA ILE A 74 17.96 -12.12 -5.39
C ILE A 74 16.55 -11.58 -5.59
N LEU A 75 15.62 -11.94 -4.70
CA LEU A 75 14.22 -11.51 -4.76
C LEU A 75 14.11 -9.99 -4.61
N GLU A 76 14.92 -9.45 -3.71
CA GLU A 76 15.15 -8.03 -3.49
C GLU A 76 15.73 -7.35 -4.74
N PHE A 77 16.81 -7.87 -5.34
CA PHE A 77 17.43 -7.31 -6.54
C PHE A 77 16.46 -7.29 -7.74
N VAL A 78 15.68 -8.37 -7.92
CA VAL A 78 14.62 -8.43 -8.94
C VAL A 78 13.55 -7.38 -8.67
N PHE A 79 13.16 -7.16 -7.41
CA PHE A 79 12.23 -6.11 -7.02
C PHE A 79 12.78 -4.72 -7.32
N LEU A 80 14.06 -4.46 -7.01
CA LEU A 80 14.74 -3.20 -7.36
C LEU A 80 14.72 -2.97 -8.86
N LEU A 81 15.13 -3.94 -9.68
CA LEU A 81 15.10 -3.84 -11.15
C LEU A 81 13.69 -3.61 -11.68
N TYR A 82 12.67 -4.24 -11.08
CA TYR A 82 11.29 -4.00 -11.43
C TYR A 82 10.88 -2.53 -11.21
N PHE A 83 11.42 -1.87 -10.17
CA PHE A 83 11.15 -0.45 -9.87
C PHE A 83 12.17 0.53 -10.47
N GLU A 84 13.34 0.05 -10.91
CA GLU A 84 14.42 0.86 -11.44
C GLU A 84 14.14 1.28 -12.89
N ASN A 85 13.76 2.55 -12.97
CA ASN A 85 13.74 3.51 -14.08
C ASN A 85 13.85 3.02 -15.55
N ARG A 86 12.81 3.38 -16.30
CA ARG A 86 12.96 4.48 -17.26
C ARG A 86 12.52 5.80 -16.59
N LYS A 87 13.30 6.88 -16.75
CA LYS A 87 12.88 8.25 -16.41
C LYS A 87 11.90 8.72 -17.49
N VAL A 88 10.63 8.38 -17.36
CA VAL A 88 9.60 8.98 -18.22
C VAL A 88 9.39 10.42 -17.78
N ASN A 89 9.59 11.37 -18.69
CA ASN A 89 9.38 12.80 -18.50
C ASN A 89 8.03 13.04 -17.81
N GLN A 90 8.00 13.93 -16.81
CA GLN A 90 6.77 14.25 -16.06
C GLN A 90 5.65 14.72 -16.99
N LYS A 91 5.97 15.48 -18.05
CA LYS A 91 5.01 15.91 -19.07
C LYS A 91 4.40 14.72 -19.81
N VAL A 92 5.25 13.83 -20.30
CA VAL A 92 4.83 12.60 -21.00
C VAL A 92 3.94 11.73 -20.09
N ARG A 93 4.27 11.64 -18.80
CA ARG A 93 3.48 10.88 -17.83
C ARG A 93 2.10 11.52 -17.57
N LEU A 94 2.07 12.84 -17.41
CA LEU A 94 0.85 13.61 -17.23
C LEU A 94 -0.10 13.40 -18.41
N ASP A 95 0.42 13.51 -19.62
CA ASP A 95 -0.40 13.46 -20.83
C ASP A 95 -0.84 12.03 -21.18
N LEU A 96 0.07 11.05 -21.13
CA LEU A 96 -0.26 9.66 -21.48
C LEU A 96 -1.11 8.96 -20.43
N PHE A 97 -0.80 9.12 -19.15
CA PHE A 97 -1.45 8.34 -18.10
C PHE A 97 -2.47 9.15 -17.32
N TYR A 98 -2.16 10.38 -16.91
CA TYR A 98 -3.03 11.07 -15.94
C TYR A 98 -4.25 11.72 -16.58
N LYS A 99 -4.06 12.57 -17.61
CA LYS A 99 -5.18 13.29 -18.23
C LYS A 99 -6.17 12.32 -18.85
N LYS A 100 -5.67 11.39 -19.68
CA LYS A 100 -6.48 10.42 -20.40
C LYS A 100 -7.24 9.47 -19.47
N TYR A 101 -6.54 8.88 -18.49
CA TYR A 101 -7.18 7.98 -17.52
C TYR A 101 -8.18 8.71 -16.63
N SER A 102 -7.79 9.85 -16.06
CA SER A 102 -8.65 10.64 -15.15
C SER A 102 -9.93 11.06 -15.85
N PHE A 103 -9.82 11.52 -17.10
CA PHE A 103 -10.99 11.88 -17.90
C PHE A 103 -11.91 10.68 -18.14
N LYS A 104 -11.39 9.58 -18.68
CA LYS A 104 -12.18 8.35 -18.91
C LYS A 104 -12.87 7.85 -17.65
N ARG A 105 -12.17 7.91 -16.52
CA ARG A 105 -12.70 7.49 -15.22
C ARG A 105 -13.86 8.35 -14.76
N LYS A 106 -13.76 9.67 -14.91
CA LYS A 106 -14.83 10.61 -14.57
C LYS A 106 -16.02 10.47 -15.51
N ILE A 107 -15.82 10.29 -16.81
CA ILE A 107 -16.92 10.04 -17.76
C ILE A 107 -17.66 8.74 -17.41
N PHE A 108 -16.92 7.66 -17.10
CA PHE A 108 -17.53 6.41 -16.62
C PHE A 108 -18.29 6.61 -15.30
N LEU A 109 -17.75 7.39 -14.37
CA LEU A 109 -18.46 7.69 -13.12
C LEU A 109 -19.76 8.46 -13.39
N ILE A 110 -19.76 9.44 -14.29
CA ILE A 110 -20.95 10.21 -14.68
C ILE A 110 -22.01 9.28 -15.29
N SER A 111 -21.63 8.39 -16.21
CA SER A 111 -22.58 7.44 -16.79
C SER A 111 -23.14 6.46 -15.76
N LEU A 112 -22.31 6.04 -14.80
CA LEU A 112 -22.75 5.21 -13.68
C LEU A 112 -23.72 5.98 -12.78
N LEU A 113 -23.42 7.23 -12.40
CA LEU A 113 -24.34 8.06 -11.62
C LEU A 113 -25.70 8.21 -12.34
N LYS A 114 -25.70 8.45 -13.66
CA LYS A 114 -26.90 8.52 -14.49
C LYS A 114 -27.69 7.21 -14.49
N LYS A 115 -27.03 6.05 -14.63
CA LYS A 115 -27.65 4.71 -14.52
C LYS A 115 -28.40 4.55 -13.19
N TYR A 116 -27.83 5.10 -12.12
CA TYR A 116 -28.41 5.08 -10.78
C TYR A 116 -29.31 6.30 -10.47
N LYS A 117 -29.70 7.08 -11.50
CA LYS A 117 -30.58 8.26 -11.39
C LYS A 117 -30.05 9.36 -10.47
N VAL A 118 -28.72 9.46 -10.32
CA VAL A 118 -28.05 10.53 -9.58
C VAL A 118 -27.62 11.63 -10.54
N GLN A 119 -28.13 12.83 -10.34
CA GLN A 119 -27.74 14.00 -11.12
C GLN A 119 -26.42 14.57 -10.62
N ILE A 120 -25.49 14.84 -11.53
CA ILE A 120 -24.17 15.40 -11.19
C ILE A 120 -24.25 16.84 -10.67
N ASN A 121 -25.36 17.53 -10.94
CA ASN A 121 -25.60 18.87 -10.42
C ASN A 121 -26.07 18.88 -8.95
N ASN A 122 -26.48 17.72 -8.41
CA ASN A 122 -26.93 17.60 -7.03
C ASN A 122 -25.72 17.37 -6.10
N ILE A 123 -25.13 18.47 -5.65
CA ILE A 123 -23.91 18.47 -4.82
C ILE A 123 -24.13 17.72 -3.50
N ASP A 124 -25.31 17.82 -2.89
CA ASP A 124 -25.61 17.15 -1.62
C ASP A 124 -25.58 15.64 -1.77
N THR A 125 -26.15 15.12 -2.86
CA THR A 125 -26.13 13.69 -3.16
C THR A 125 -24.70 13.22 -3.45
N LEU A 126 -23.91 13.97 -4.22
CA LEU A 126 -22.50 13.61 -4.45
C LEU A 126 -21.68 13.64 -3.15
N THR A 127 -21.97 14.58 -2.26
CA THR A 127 -21.34 14.69 -0.94
C THR A 127 -21.71 13.51 -0.05
N PHE A 128 -22.96 13.04 -0.11
CA PHE A 128 -23.39 11.81 0.55
C PHE A 128 -22.58 10.59 0.08
N PHE A 129 -22.37 10.44 -1.24
CA PHE A 129 -21.53 9.36 -1.79
C PHE A 129 -20.09 9.45 -1.30
N ILE A 130 -19.52 10.66 -1.22
CA ILE A 130 -18.18 10.86 -0.67
C ILE A 130 -18.11 10.39 0.79
N ASN A 131 -19.09 10.78 1.61
CA ASN A 131 -19.13 10.43 3.02
C ASN A 131 -19.33 8.92 3.23
N GLU A 132 -20.21 8.29 2.46
CA GLU A 132 -20.39 6.83 2.47
C GLU A 132 -19.13 6.09 2.00
N THR A 133 -18.44 6.60 0.98
CA THR A 133 -17.16 6.03 0.54
C THR A 133 -16.10 6.13 1.63
N LYS A 134 -16.02 7.27 2.34
CA LYS A 134 -15.12 7.45 3.48
C LYS A 134 -15.47 6.51 4.63
N ARG A 135 -16.77 6.33 4.92
CA ARG A 135 -17.25 5.39 5.95
C ARG A 135 -16.86 3.95 5.62
N ALA A 136 -17.19 3.48 4.42
CA ALA A 136 -16.84 2.14 3.96
C ALA A 136 -15.32 1.91 3.89
N LYS A 137 -14.55 2.93 3.50
CA LYS A 137 -13.07 2.90 3.56
C LYS A 137 -12.61 2.69 5.01
N LYS A 138 -13.15 3.48 5.95
CA LYS A 138 -12.82 3.40 7.38
C LYS A 138 -13.22 2.07 8.00
N GLU A 139 -14.33 1.46 7.58
CA GLU A 139 -14.75 0.13 8.04
C GLU A 139 -13.78 -0.98 7.63
N ILE A 140 -13.19 -0.91 6.44
CA ILE A 140 -12.13 -1.83 6.03
C ILE A 140 -10.82 -1.53 6.78
N GLU A 141 -10.50 -0.25 7.00
CA GLU A 141 -9.42 0.13 7.91
C GLU A 141 -9.68 -0.32 9.36
N LEU A 142 -10.95 -0.53 9.74
CA LEU A 142 -11.37 -1.12 11.00
C LEU A 142 -11.39 -2.65 10.96
N PHE A 143 -11.54 -3.34 9.82
CA PHE A 143 -11.21 -4.76 9.78
C PHE A 143 -9.70 -4.97 10.00
N LEU A 144 -8.89 -3.99 9.56
CA LEU A 144 -7.48 -3.88 9.92
C LEU A 144 -7.26 -3.45 11.39
N PHE A 145 -8.32 -3.14 12.15
CA PHE A 145 -8.28 -2.99 13.60
C PHE A 145 -7.87 -4.28 14.32
N PHE A 146 -7.95 -5.46 13.71
CA PHE A 146 -7.34 -6.66 14.29
C PHE A 146 -5.81 -6.52 14.44
N ILE A 147 -5.15 -5.71 13.61
CA ILE A 147 -3.76 -5.27 13.81
C ILE A 147 -3.67 -4.27 14.98
N LYS A 148 -4.68 -3.41 15.18
CA LYS A 148 -4.79 -2.51 16.35
C LYS A 148 -5.14 -3.26 17.65
N LEU A 149 -5.77 -4.43 17.61
CA LEU A 149 -5.94 -5.32 18.76
C LEU A 149 -4.59 -5.78 19.31
N GLY A 150 -3.58 -5.83 18.44
CA GLY A 150 -2.17 -5.87 18.82
C GLY A 150 -1.75 -4.78 19.79
N LYS A 151 -2.44 -3.64 19.92
CA LYS A 151 -2.19 -2.64 20.98
C LYS A 151 -2.60 -3.08 22.38
N TYR A 152 -3.60 -3.94 22.52
CA TYR A 152 -4.01 -4.46 23.82
C TYR A 152 -3.12 -5.62 24.27
N PHE A 153 -2.63 -6.42 23.33
CA PHE A 153 -1.64 -7.48 23.59
C PHE A 153 -0.19 -6.96 23.55
N SER A 154 0.03 -5.77 22.99
CA SER A 154 1.35 -5.13 22.84
C SER A 154 2.09 -5.00 24.17
N PRO A 155 1.47 -4.51 25.26
CA PRO A 155 2.15 -4.45 26.55
C PRO A 155 2.66 -5.81 27.02
N ILE A 156 1.84 -6.86 26.88
CA ILE A 156 2.19 -8.23 27.28
C ILE A 156 3.34 -8.75 26.40
N ILE A 157 3.25 -8.58 25.09
CA ILE A 157 4.27 -9.02 24.13
C ILE A 157 5.59 -8.25 24.35
N ILE A 158 5.53 -6.93 24.55
CA ILE A 158 6.69 -6.08 24.82
C ILE A 158 7.35 -6.47 26.14
N SER A 159 6.56 -6.68 27.20
CA SER A 159 7.08 -7.14 28.50
C SER A 159 7.76 -8.50 28.40
N LEU A 160 7.19 -9.45 27.64
CA LEU A 160 7.82 -10.75 27.38
C LEU A 160 9.14 -10.59 26.62
N ILE A 161 9.17 -9.77 25.57
CA ILE A 161 10.40 -9.50 24.80
C ILE A 161 11.49 -8.90 25.71
N ILE A 162 11.13 -7.91 26.53
CA ILE A 162 12.06 -7.28 27.49
C ILE A 162 12.59 -8.31 28.48
N TYR A 163 11.72 -9.15 29.04
CA TYR A 163 12.11 -10.21 29.95
C TYR A 163 13.10 -11.20 29.32
N PHE A 164 12.83 -11.67 28.09
CA PHE A 164 13.75 -12.57 27.39
C PHE A 164 15.10 -11.92 27.11
N ILE A 165 15.12 -10.65 26.70
CA ILE A 165 16.36 -9.90 26.47
C ILE A 165 17.14 -9.73 27.78
N GLN A 166 16.48 -9.35 28.88
CA GLN A 166 17.11 -9.21 30.20
C GLN A 166 17.72 -10.52 30.67
N LYS A 167 17.00 -11.63 30.55
CA LYS A 167 17.49 -12.95 30.92
C LYS A 167 18.74 -13.35 30.13
N LEU A 168 18.76 -13.10 28.82
CA LEU A 168 19.95 -13.35 27.99
C LEU A 168 21.13 -12.47 28.39
N ILE A 169 20.90 -11.22 28.79
CA ILE A 169 21.94 -10.30 29.27
C ILE A 169 22.51 -10.77 30.61
N GLU A 170 21.66 -11.21 31.55
CA GLU A 170 22.07 -11.75 32.86
C GLU A 170 22.95 -13.01 32.70
N GLU A 171 22.59 -13.90 31.77
CA GLU A 171 23.38 -15.08 31.41
C GLU A 171 24.65 -14.74 30.59
N LYS A 172 24.95 -13.45 30.38
CA LYS A 172 26.08 -12.93 29.57
C LYS A 172 26.05 -13.38 28.09
N LEU A 173 24.88 -13.74 27.58
CA LEU A 173 24.62 -14.17 26.20
C LEU A 173 24.29 -12.98 25.29
N TYR A 174 25.16 -11.96 25.28
CA TYR A 174 24.92 -10.69 24.58
C TYR A 174 24.67 -10.85 23.07
N GLU A 175 25.39 -11.76 22.42
CA GLU A 175 25.24 -12.00 20.97
C GLU A 175 23.85 -12.56 20.62
N LEU A 176 23.28 -13.42 21.47
CA LEU A 176 21.93 -13.96 21.31
C LEU A 176 20.86 -12.90 21.59
N ALA A 177 21.09 -12.02 22.58
CA ALA A 177 20.20 -10.89 22.85
C ALA A 177 20.14 -9.90 21.67
N ILE A 178 21.30 -9.58 21.08
CA ILE A 178 21.40 -8.73 19.89
C ILE A 178 20.73 -9.39 18.69
N LEU A 179 20.96 -10.69 18.47
CA LEU A 179 20.33 -11.45 17.38
C LEU A 179 18.80 -11.42 17.49
N LEU A 180 18.26 -11.65 18.69
CA LEU A 180 16.82 -11.61 18.94
C LEU A 180 16.22 -10.23 18.62
N LEU A 181 16.90 -9.15 19.01
CA LEU A 181 16.47 -7.78 18.74
C LEU A 181 16.51 -7.44 17.24
N LEU A 182 17.55 -7.88 16.53
CA LEU A 182 17.64 -7.70 15.07
C LEU A 182 16.55 -8.48 14.32
N ILE A 183 16.25 -9.72 14.74
CA ILE A 183 15.18 -10.53 14.14
C ILE A 183 13.81 -9.85 14.35
N LEU A 184 13.54 -9.34 15.55
CA LEU A 184 12.31 -8.59 15.85
C LEU A 184 12.18 -7.32 14.99
N LEU A 185 13.29 -6.58 14.84
CA LEU A 185 13.33 -5.39 14.00
C LEU A 185 13.09 -5.73 12.52
N PHE A 186 13.73 -6.80 12.03
CA PHE A 186 13.56 -7.28 10.66
C PHE A 186 12.10 -7.67 10.38
N PHE A 187 11.48 -8.43 11.30
CA PHE A 187 10.07 -8.80 11.17
C PHE A 187 9.15 -7.57 11.09
N PHE A 188 9.38 -6.57 11.94
CA PHE A 188 8.61 -5.33 11.91
C PHE A 188 8.74 -4.58 10.58
N LEU A 189 9.95 -4.50 10.04
CA LEU A 189 10.20 -3.87 8.75
C LEU A 189 9.48 -4.60 7.62
N VAL A 190 9.56 -5.94 7.57
CA VAL A 190 8.86 -6.75 6.56
C VAL A 190 7.35 -6.51 6.60
N VAL A 191 6.74 -6.52 7.79
CA VAL A 191 5.31 -6.24 7.96
C VAL A 191 4.96 -4.84 7.47
N TYR A 192 5.78 -3.84 7.82
CA TYR A 192 5.61 -2.47 7.36
C TYR A 192 5.76 -2.34 5.83
N SER A 193 6.73 -3.01 5.23
CA SER A 193 6.98 -3.02 3.78
C SER A 193 5.80 -3.62 3.02
N ILE A 194 5.32 -4.78 3.45
CA ILE A 194 4.10 -5.42 2.94
C ILE A 194 2.94 -4.41 3.03
N TRP A 195 2.73 -3.82 4.21
CA TRP A 195 1.67 -2.83 4.40
C TRP A 195 1.77 -1.64 3.43
N SER A 196 2.96 -1.07 3.28
CA SER A 196 3.21 0.10 2.44
C SER A 196 2.92 -0.14 0.96
N VAL A 197 3.05 -1.39 0.50
CA VAL A 197 2.77 -1.81 -0.88
C VAL A 197 1.29 -2.15 -1.07
N PHE A 198 0.68 -2.91 -0.15
CA PHE A 198 -0.70 -3.37 -0.28
C PHE A 198 -1.73 -2.29 0.06
N TYR A 199 -1.44 -1.39 1.00
CA TYR A 199 -2.33 -0.29 1.38
C TYR A 199 -2.82 0.53 0.16
N PRO A 200 -1.94 1.09 -0.70
CA PRO A 200 -2.41 1.83 -1.87
C PRO A 200 -3.16 0.97 -2.87
N ILE A 201 -2.88 -0.33 -2.98
CA ILE A 201 -3.57 -1.23 -3.90
C ILE A 201 -5.03 -1.42 -3.45
N ILE A 202 -5.23 -1.78 -2.18
CA ILE A 202 -6.54 -2.07 -1.58
C ILE A 202 -7.41 -0.81 -1.55
N PHE A 203 -6.84 0.32 -1.16
CA PHE A 203 -7.58 1.55 -0.93
C PHE A 203 -7.67 2.49 -2.13
N SER A 204 -6.88 2.27 -3.20
CA SER A 204 -6.88 3.13 -4.40
C SER A 204 -8.26 3.36 -5.00
N LYS A 205 -9.13 2.35 -4.99
CA LYS A 205 -10.47 2.43 -5.60
C LYS A 205 -11.40 3.36 -4.82
N TYR A 206 -11.28 3.38 -3.49
CA TYR A 206 -11.98 4.33 -2.64
C TYR A 206 -11.45 5.75 -2.86
N ASP A 207 -10.12 5.90 -2.89
CA ASP A 207 -9.46 7.18 -3.14
C ASP A 207 -9.85 7.75 -4.51
N TYR A 208 -9.92 6.93 -5.55
CA TYR A 208 -10.35 7.35 -6.88
C TYR A 208 -11.79 7.82 -6.90
N LEU A 209 -12.72 7.09 -6.29
CA LEU A 209 -14.12 7.50 -6.26
C LEU A 209 -14.29 8.84 -5.53
N ILE A 210 -13.69 8.98 -4.35
CA ILE A 210 -13.72 10.24 -3.58
C ILE A 210 -13.12 11.38 -4.40
N TYR A 211 -11.97 11.15 -5.03
CA TYR A 211 -11.31 12.16 -5.85
C TYR A 211 -12.16 12.55 -7.06
N ASP A 212 -12.72 11.60 -7.78
CA ASP A 212 -13.52 11.85 -8.97
C ASP A 212 -14.79 12.62 -8.65
N LEU A 213 -15.50 12.23 -7.59
CA LEU A 213 -16.69 12.93 -7.11
C LEU A 213 -16.36 14.39 -6.77
N ASN A 214 -15.27 14.62 -6.01
CA ASN A 214 -14.82 15.97 -5.70
C ASN A 214 -14.47 16.78 -6.98
N GLN A 215 -13.83 16.15 -7.97
CA GLN A 215 -13.50 16.82 -9.22
C GLN A 215 -14.75 17.15 -10.06
N ILE A 216 -15.76 16.28 -10.04
CA ILE A 216 -17.06 16.55 -10.68
C ILE A 216 -17.74 17.75 -9.98
N ILE A 217 -17.71 17.81 -8.65
CA ILE A 217 -18.25 18.95 -7.89
C ILE A 217 -17.50 20.26 -8.24
N ILE A 218 -16.16 20.25 -8.19
CA ILE A 218 -15.34 21.45 -8.43
C ILE A 218 -15.51 21.96 -9.86
N PHE A 219 -15.54 21.06 -10.84
CA PHE A 219 -15.65 21.40 -12.26
C PHE A 219 -17.05 21.11 -12.82
N ASN A 220 -18.08 21.30 -11.99
CA ASN A 220 -19.46 20.89 -12.30
C ASN A 220 -19.91 21.44 -13.66
N LYS A 221 -19.76 22.76 -13.90
CA LYS A 221 -20.10 23.40 -15.18
C LYS A 221 -19.50 22.70 -16.40
N HIS A 222 -18.24 22.26 -16.31
CA HIS A 222 -17.57 21.55 -17.41
C HIS A 222 -18.21 20.18 -17.65
N TYR A 223 -18.45 19.41 -16.59
CA TYR A 223 -19.03 18.07 -16.70
C TYR A 223 -20.53 18.09 -17.02
N SER A 224 -21.30 19.06 -16.54
CA SER A 224 -22.70 19.26 -16.94
C SER A 224 -22.82 19.53 -18.43
N ASN A 225 -21.88 20.27 -19.02
CA ASN A 225 -21.88 20.53 -20.46
C ASN A 225 -21.53 19.26 -21.26
N ILE A 226 -20.62 18.43 -20.74
CA ILE A 226 -20.30 17.15 -21.37
C ILE A 226 -21.48 16.18 -21.29
N ASP A 227 -22.15 16.08 -20.13
CA ASP A 227 -23.30 15.19 -19.90
C ASP A 227 -24.53 15.56 -20.75
N LYS A 228 -24.72 16.85 -21.06
CA LYS A 228 -25.78 17.31 -21.97
C LYS A 228 -25.53 16.92 -23.43
N ASN A 229 -24.28 16.69 -23.81
CA ASN A 229 -23.85 16.42 -25.18
C ASN A 229 -23.53 14.93 -25.42
N ALA A 230 -23.80 14.06 -24.43
CA ALA A 230 -23.47 12.63 -24.43
C ALA A 230 -24.71 11.76 -24.21
#